data_AF-A0A0H5Q8T1-F1
#
_entry.id   AF-A0A0H5Q8T1-F1
#
_cell.length_a   1.000
_cell.length_b   1.000
_cell.length_c   1.000
_cell.angle_alpha   90.00
_cell.angle_beta   90.00
_cell.angle_gamma   90.00
#
_symmetry.space_group_name_H-M   'P 1'
#
loop_
_entity.id
_entity.type
_entity.pdbx_description
1 polymer ?
#
loop_
_entity_poly.entity_id
_entity_poly.type
_entity_poly.pdbx_seq_one_letter_code
_entity_poly.pdbx_strand_id
1 'polypeptide(L)'
;MAASTMAISSIFISVATVSTRLWMDKYHLSLVPGIVGGTTKVEPYPYKKTKTTKGGEIYEENVNEVLVSADMTWTWVNNDNPEEKVVVGWTLVGQQSDASQAFGSGLTYSDRYFLLKYFNVATTDDDPDAHRSKQRAAEAAEDKMIAEQIIGTFDEVVKMFLKENESKAEDVKKFVSKYAKGGNYFAITESTLAAKLLDDFKETFKICDKCLDELEAFFEVGGDVEPHPPEPVEPDPDVPTDPENPDEGGGENPDPGDGGGENPDAGEGGPQP
;
A
#
# COMPACT_ATOMS: atom_id res chain seq x y z
N MET A 1 2.38 2.32 -17.18
CA MET A 1 1.30 1.32 -16.96
C MET A 1 1.10 0.92 -15.50
N ALA A 2 2.14 0.87 -14.64
CA ALA A 2 1.99 0.49 -13.22
C ALA A 2 1.18 1.47 -12.33
N ALA A 3 1.21 2.78 -12.62
CA ALA A 3 0.42 3.79 -11.90
C ALA A 3 -1.10 3.66 -12.13
N SER A 4 -1.50 3.10 -13.28
CA SER A 4 -2.92 2.94 -13.63
C SER A 4 -3.57 1.78 -12.87
N THR A 5 -2.84 0.67 -12.64
CA THR A 5 -3.37 -0.51 -11.91
C THR A 5 -3.50 -0.28 -10.40
N MET A 6 -2.60 0.49 -9.79
CA MET A 6 -2.70 0.90 -8.37
C MET A 6 -3.89 1.82 -8.12
N ALA A 7 -4.13 2.78 -9.03
CA ALA A 7 -5.31 3.62 -8.98
C ALA A 7 -6.58 2.76 -9.08
N ILE A 8 -6.64 1.79 -9.99
CA ILE A 8 -7.81 0.94 -10.20
C ILE A 8 -8.17 0.14 -8.93
N SER A 9 -7.25 -0.57 -8.26
CA SER A 9 -7.62 -1.36 -7.06
C SER A 9 -8.04 -0.50 -5.86
N SER A 10 -7.39 0.64 -5.62
CA SER A 10 -7.80 1.59 -4.56
C SER A 10 -9.11 2.27 -4.91
N ILE A 11 -9.34 2.58 -6.19
CA ILE A 11 -10.62 3.09 -6.69
C ILE A 11 -11.70 2.03 -6.52
N PHE A 12 -11.47 0.75 -6.82
CA PHE A 12 -12.49 -0.31 -6.66
C PHE A 12 -12.87 -0.55 -5.20
N ILE A 13 -11.91 -0.54 -4.26
CA ILE A 13 -12.21 -0.66 -2.82
C ILE A 13 -12.88 0.61 -2.30
N SER A 14 -12.45 1.79 -2.75
CA SER A 14 -13.09 3.06 -2.39
C SER A 14 -14.50 3.16 -2.97
N VAL A 15 -14.72 2.71 -4.21
CA VAL A 15 -16.02 2.65 -4.88
C VAL A 15 -16.91 1.60 -4.25
N ALA A 16 -16.40 0.43 -3.86
CA ALA A 16 -17.18 -0.56 -3.10
C ALA A 16 -17.56 -0.04 -1.70
N THR A 17 -16.66 0.68 -1.02
CA THR A 17 -16.93 1.30 0.29
C THR A 17 -17.90 2.48 0.17
N VAL A 18 -17.75 3.32 -0.85
CA VAL A 18 -18.65 4.46 -1.13
C VAL A 18 -20.01 3.95 -1.59
N SER A 19 -20.06 2.96 -2.49
CA SER A 19 -21.29 2.32 -2.94
C SER A 19 -22.01 1.67 -1.77
N THR A 20 -21.34 0.85 -0.95
CA THR A 20 -21.97 0.25 0.23
C THR A 20 -22.50 1.30 1.20
N ARG A 21 -21.78 2.42 1.44
CA ARG A 21 -22.28 3.54 2.25
C ARG A 21 -23.50 4.24 1.63
N LEU A 22 -23.51 4.48 0.32
CA LEU A 22 -24.65 5.06 -0.39
C LEU A 22 -25.90 4.16 -0.33
N TRP A 23 -25.72 2.84 -0.47
CA TRP A 23 -26.81 1.87 -0.33
C TRP A 23 -27.29 1.74 1.13
N MET A 24 -26.37 1.84 2.10
CA MET A 24 -26.68 1.87 3.52
C MET A 24 -27.54 3.07 3.89
N ASP A 25 -27.18 4.28 3.45
CA ASP A 25 -27.98 5.49 3.68
C ASP A 25 -29.36 5.40 3.01
N LYS A 26 -29.42 4.89 1.77
CA LYS A 26 -30.68 4.72 1.03
C LYS A 26 -31.66 3.77 1.74
N TYR A 27 -31.16 2.71 2.36
CA TYR A 27 -31.98 1.70 3.03
C TYR A 27 -32.04 1.86 4.55
N HIS A 28 -31.50 2.95 5.09
CA HIS A 28 -31.47 3.20 6.53
C HIS A 28 -30.80 2.04 7.29
N LEU A 29 -29.69 1.52 6.76
CA LEU A 29 -28.92 0.44 7.37
C LEU A 29 -27.55 0.95 7.81
N SER A 30 -27.03 0.40 8.91
CA SER A 30 -25.64 0.54 9.31
C SER A 30 -24.96 -0.82 9.38
N LEU A 31 -23.70 -0.89 8.97
CA LEU A 31 -22.85 -2.07 9.15
C LEU A 31 -21.74 -1.73 10.14
N VAL A 32 -21.78 -2.34 11.33
CA VAL A 32 -20.90 -2.00 12.45
C VAL A 32 -19.96 -3.18 12.75
N PRO A 33 -18.64 -3.05 12.53
CA PRO A 33 -17.67 -4.03 13.01
C PRO A 33 -17.49 -3.93 14.53
N GLY A 34 -17.26 -5.07 15.18
CA GLY A 34 -17.01 -5.13 16.62
C GLY A 34 -16.14 -6.31 17.01
N ILE A 35 -15.18 -6.08 17.90
CA ILE A 35 -14.37 -7.14 18.53
C ILE A 35 -15.16 -7.74 19.68
N VAL A 36 -15.19 -9.07 19.79
CA VAL A 36 -15.79 -9.76 20.93
C VAL A 36 -14.88 -9.59 22.15
N GLY A 37 -15.34 -8.84 23.14
CA GLY A 37 -14.58 -8.55 24.36
C GLY A 37 -14.10 -9.83 25.06
N GLY A 38 -12.83 -9.84 25.49
CA GLY A 38 -12.22 -10.99 26.17
C GLY A 38 -11.73 -12.11 25.24
N THR A 39 -11.92 -12.02 23.93
CA THR A 39 -11.41 -13.01 22.96
C THR A 39 -10.05 -12.67 22.38
N THR A 40 -9.58 -11.43 22.55
CA THR A 40 -8.27 -10.99 22.05
C THR A 40 -7.15 -11.78 22.70
N LYS A 41 -6.37 -12.47 21.87
CA LYS A 41 -5.16 -13.20 22.24
C LYS A 41 -3.97 -12.53 21.58
N VAL A 42 -2.89 -12.41 22.34
CA VAL A 42 -1.60 -11.90 21.90
C VAL A 42 -0.57 -12.93 22.32
N GLU A 43 -0.01 -13.64 21.35
CA GLU A 43 0.86 -14.79 21.58
C GLU A 43 2.20 -14.58 20.87
N PRO A 44 3.35 -14.79 21.53
CA PRO A 44 4.62 -14.83 20.84
C PRO A 44 4.65 -16.05 19.91
N TYR A 45 5.05 -15.84 18.66
CA TYR A 45 5.19 -16.85 17.63
C TYR A 45 6.64 -16.90 17.12
N PRO A 46 7.56 -17.53 17.88
CA PRO A 46 8.94 -17.69 17.45
C PRO A 46 9.04 -18.81 16.42
N TYR A 47 9.70 -18.54 15.30
CA TYR A 47 10.04 -19.55 14.29
C TYR A 47 11.43 -19.30 13.73
N LYS A 48 11.98 -20.31 13.07
CA LYS A 48 13.26 -20.20 12.38
C LYS A 48 13.04 -20.06 10.90
N LYS A 49 13.70 -19.08 10.30
CA LYS A 49 13.72 -18.89 8.85
C LYS A 49 15.08 -19.25 8.31
N THR A 50 15.12 -20.16 7.36
CA THR A 50 16.34 -20.47 6.62
C THR A 50 16.62 -19.36 5.63
N LYS A 51 17.80 -18.75 5.73
CA LYS A 51 18.28 -17.75 4.76
C LYS A 51 19.56 -18.25 4.10
N THR A 52 19.77 -17.83 2.87
CA THR A 52 20.99 -18.11 2.10
C THR A 52 21.71 -16.80 1.87
N THR A 53 22.99 -16.74 2.23
CA THR A 53 23.83 -15.58 1.91
C THR A 53 24.06 -15.50 0.41
N LYS A 54 24.49 -14.34 -0.09
CA LYS A 54 24.89 -14.18 -1.50
C LYS A 54 26.02 -15.13 -1.92
N GLY A 55 26.77 -15.69 -0.97
CA GLY A 55 27.82 -16.69 -1.19
C GLY A 55 27.35 -18.15 -1.15
N GLY A 56 26.04 -18.40 -0.98
CA GLY A 56 25.47 -19.75 -0.92
C GLY A 56 25.49 -20.41 0.46
N GLU A 57 26.00 -19.72 1.50
CA GLU A 57 25.96 -20.26 2.87
C GLU A 57 24.54 -20.18 3.43
N ILE A 58 24.07 -21.30 3.98
CA ILE A 58 22.76 -21.40 4.61
C ILE A 58 22.91 -21.14 6.10
N TYR A 59 22.12 -20.22 6.64
CA TYR A 59 22.03 -19.96 8.07
C TYR A 59 20.58 -19.90 8.54
N GLU A 60 20.38 -20.21 9.82
CA GLU A 60 19.07 -20.07 10.48
C GLU A 60 18.98 -18.69 11.15
N GLU A 61 17.98 -17.92 10.77
CA GLU A 61 17.59 -16.70 11.47
C GLU A 61 16.44 -17.02 12.43
N ASN A 62 16.59 -16.65 13.69
CA ASN A 62 15.48 -16.71 14.64
C ASN A 62 14.59 -15.49 14.41
N VAL A 63 13.33 -15.74 14.06
CA VAL A 63 12.31 -14.71 13.90
C VAL A 63 11.37 -14.79 15.10
N ASN A 64 11.23 -13.67 15.79
CA ASN A 64 10.27 -13.53 16.88
C ASN A 64 9.15 -12.61 16.39
N GLU A 65 8.02 -13.21 16.04
CA GLU A 65 6.81 -12.48 15.70
C GLU A 65 5.79 -12.60 16.83
N VAL A 66 4.76 -11.78 16.75
CA VAL A 66 3.61 -11.76 17.64
C VAL A 66 2.39 -12.05 16.80
N LEU A 67 1.66 -13.09 17.18
CA LEU A 67 0.35 -13.42 16.64
C LEU A 67 -0.71 -12.72 17.48
N VAL A 68 -1.58 -11.97 16.83
CA VAL A 68 -2.75 -11.35 17.45
C VAL A 68 -3.99 -11.90 16.77
N SER A 69 -4.91 -12.45 17.57
CA SER A 69 -6.19 -12.95 17.06
C SER A 69 -7.33 -12.52 17.97
N ALA A 70 -8.50 -12.26 17.41
CA ALA A 70 -9.72 -12.04 18.17
C ALA A 70 -10.94 -12.46 17.35
N ASP A 71 -12.01 -12.83 18.05
CA ASP A 71 -13.29 -13.03 17.39
C ASP A 71 -13.89 -11.66 17.07
N MET A 72 -14.45 -11.55 15.87
CA MET A 72 -15.06 -10.35 15.34
C MET A 72 -16.53 -10.59 15.05
N THR A 73 -17.28 -9.51 15.02
CA THR A 73 -18.66 -9.49 14.58
C THR A 73 -18.87 -8.34 13.62
N TRP A 74 -19.74 -8.56 12.65
CA TRP A 74 -20.26 -7.54 11.76
C TRP A 74 -21.76 -7.47 11.95
N THR A 75 -22.24 -6.35 12.46
CA THR A 75 -23.65 -6.19 12.82
C THR A 75 -24.32 -5.27 11.82
N TRP A 76 -25.26 -5.82 11.06
CA TRP A 76 -26.23 -5.03 10.31
C TRP A 76 -27.29 -4.51 11.29
N VAL A 77 -27.53 -3.20 11.28
CA VAL A 77 -28.49 -2.52 12.15
C VAL A 77 -29.49 -1.76 11.28
N ASN A 78 -30.78 -1.95 11.53
CA ASN A 78 -31.82 -1.07 11.00
C ASN A 78 -31.80 0.25 11.78
N ASN A 79 -31.51 1.36 11.10
CA ASN A 79 -31.40 2.67 11.73
C ASN A 79 -32.77 3.21 12.20
N ASP A 80 -33.87 2.77 11.58
CA ASP A 80 -35.23 3.14 11.99
C ASP A 80 -35.69 2.32 13.21
N ASN A 81 -35.12 1.13 13.41
CA ASN A 81 -35.39 0.27 14.57
C ASN A 81 -34.12 -0.53 14.99
N PRO A 82 -33.24 0.03 15.84
CA PRO A 82 -31.94 -0.56 16.14
C PRO A 82 -31.94 -1.93 16.84
N GLU A 83 -33.10 -2.37 17.36
CA GLU A 83 -33.27 -3.73 17.90
C GLU A 83 -33.32 -4.78 16.79
N GLU A 84 -33.74 -4.40 15.58
CA GLU A 84 -33.69 -5.24 14.40
C GLU A 84 -32.27 -5.24 13.82
N LYS A 85 -31.54 -6.32 14.13
CA LYS A 85 -30.14 -6.48 13.74
C LYS A 85 -29.80 -7.90 13.35
N VAL A 86 -28.84 -8.03 12.44
CA VAL A 86 -28.25 -9.31 12.03
C VAL A 86 -26.78 -9.29 12.37
N VAL A 87 -26.33 -10.26 13.17
CA VAL A 87 -24.94 -10.40 13.59
C VAL A 87 -24.27 -11.49 12.77
N VAL A 88 -23.17 -11.15 12.11
CA VAL A 88 -22.35 -12.08 11.34
C VAL A 88 -21.04 -12.29 12.09
N GLY A 89 -20.75 -13.55 12.45
CA GLY A 89 -19.48 -13.92 13.09
C GLY A 89 -18.32 -13.88 12.10
N TRP A 90 -17.18 -13.40 12.57
CA TRP A 90 -15.93 -13.32 11.81
C TRP A 90 -14.72 -13.48 12.75
N THR A 91 -13.51 -13.44 12.20
CA THR A 91 -12.29 -13.48 13.00
C THR A 91 -11.24 -12.55 12.41
N LEU A 92 -10.42 -11.97 13.27
CA LEU A 92 -9.22 -11.25 12.88
C LEU A 92 -8.00 -12.08 13.29
N VAL A 93 -7.01 -12.12 12.40
CA VAL A 93 -5.68 -12.66 12.69
C VAL A 93 -4.65 -11.72 12.06
N GLY A 94 -3.65 -11.33 12.83
CA GLY A 94 -2.52 -10.52 12.37
C GLY A 94 -1.22 -11.04 12.96
N GLN A 95 -0.15 -10.91 12.19
CA GLN A 95 1.17 -11.43 12.54
C GLN A 95 2.23 -10.42 12.11
N GLN A 96 2.96 -9.87 13.08
CA GLN A 96 4.04 -8.88 12.85
C GLN A 96 5.10 -9.02 13.95
N SER A 97 6.23 -8.35 13.80
CA SER A 97 7.26 -8.28 14.85
C SER A 97 6.82 -7.53 16.11
N ASP A 98 5.81 -6.65 15.99
CA ASP A 98 5.23 -5.88 17.08
C ASP A 98 3.73 -6.17 17.24
N ALA A 99 3.26 -6.24 18.50
CA ALA A 99 1.87 -6.58 18.83
C ALA A 99 0.86 -5.54 18.32
N SER A 100 1.18 -4.25 18.39
CA SER A 100 0.28 -3.18 17.94
C SER A 100 0.14 -3.18 16.41
N GLN A 101 1.25 -3.44 15.71
CA GLN A 101 1.25 -3.61 14.25
C GLN A 101 0.51 -4.87 13.84
N ALA A 102 0.71 -5.99 14.55
CA ALA A 102 -0.03 -7.23 14.32
C ALA A 102 -1.54 -7.01 14.45
N PHE A 103 -1.98 -6.36 15.54
CA PHE A 103 -3.38 -6.01 15.75
C PHE A 103 -3.94 -5.12 14.62
N GLY A 104 -3.25 -4.04 14.26
CA GLY A 104 -3.67 -3.13 13.18
C GLY A 104 -3.74 -3.81 11.82
N SER A 105 -2.78 -4.68 11.51
CA SER A 105 -2.79 -5.49 10.28
C SER A 105 -3.96 -6.47 10.26
N GLY A 106 -4.24 -7.14 11.39
CA GLY A 106 -5.36 -8.07 11.52
C GLY A 106 -6.71 -7.41 11.29
N LEU A 107 -6.93 -6.20 11.83
CA LEU A 107 -8.13 -5.41 11.56
C LEU A 107 -8.28 -5.06 10.08
N THR A 108 -7.20 -4.55 9.47
CA THR A 108 -7.21 -4.14 8.06
C THR A 108 -7.57 -5.31 7.13
N TYR A 109 -6.97 -6.47 7.36
CA TYR A 109 -7.24 -7.67 6.55
C TYR A 109 -8.61 -8.26 6.83
N SER A 110 -9.03 -8.31 8.11
CA SER A 110 -10.36 -8.77 8.51
C SER A 110 -11.44 -7.96 7.79
N ASP A 111 -11.36 -6.64 7.81
CA ASP A 111 -12.32 -5.75 7.16
C ASP A 111 -12.36 -5.94 5.65
N ARG A 112 -11.17 -6.00 5.03
CA ARG A 112 -11.07 -6.23 3.58
C ARG A 112 -11.70 -7.56 3.18
N TYR A 113 -11.35 -8.65 3.86
CA TYR A 113 -11.85 -9.97 3.49
C TYR A 113 -13.33 -10.14 3.81
N PHE A 114 -13.82 -9.54 4.91
CA PHE A 114 -15.25 -9.54 5.19
C PHE A 114 -16.02 -8.90 4.03
N LEU A 115 -15.67 -7.68 3.64
CA LEU A 115 -16.38 -6.98 2.56
C LEU A 115 -16.31 -7.75 1.23
N LEU A 116 -15.14 -8.28 0.87
CA LEU A 116 -14.99 -9.03 -0.38
C LEU A 116 -15.76 -10.35 -0.38
N LYS A 117 -15.64 -11.15 0.69
CA LYS A 117 -16.24 -12.48 0.76
C LYS A 117 -17.74 -12.41 1.05
N TYR A 118 -18.17 -11.52 1.94
CA TYR A 118 -19.58 -11.39 2.31
C TYR A 118 -20.44 -10.92 1.13
N PHE A 119 -19.95 -9.97 0.32
CA PHE A 119 -20.66 -9.49 -0.87
C PHE A 119 -20.35 -10.27 -2.15
N ASN A 120 -19.61 -11.40 -2.05
CA ASN A 120 -19.18 -12.20 -3.20
C ASN A 120 -18.56 -11.36 -4.33
N VAL A 121 -17.78 -10.33 -3.97
CA VAL A 121 -17.09 -9.50 -4.95
C VAL A 121 -16.06 -10.38 -5.65
N ALA A 122 -16.14 -10.46 -6.97
CA ALA A 122 -15.19 -11.23 -7.77
C ALA A 122 -13.77 -10.71 -7.54
N THR A 123 -12.94 -11.52 -6.89
CA THR A 123 -11.50 -11.27 -6.80
C THR A 123 -10.88 -11.80 -8.08
N THR A 124 -10.48 -10.92 -9.00
CA THR A 124 -9.61 -11.30 -10.12
C THR A 124 -8.29 -11.87 -9.58
N ASP A 125 -7.61 -12.72 -10.35
CA ASP A 125 -6.43 -13.55 -9.99
C ASP A 125 -5.22 -12.83 -9.36
N ASP A 126 -5.25 -11.51 -9.15
CA ASP A 126 -4.21 -10.76 -8.45
C ASP A 126 -4.41 -10.82 -6.93
N ASP A 127 -3.71 -11.76 -6.31
CA ASP A 127 -3.58 -11.90 -4.86
C ASP A 127 -3.13 -10.57 -4.21
N PRO A 128 -3.88 -10.04 -3.22
CA PRO A 128 -3.50 -8.83 -2.49
C PRO A 128 -2.13 -8.88 -1.79
N ASP A 129 -1.59 -10.06 -1.50
CA ASP A 129 -0.25 -10.20 -0.93
C ASP A 129 0.86 -9.88 -1.94
N ALA A 130 0.65 -10.24 -3.22
CA ALA A 130 1.53 -9.87 -4.32
C ALA A 130 1.59 -8.35 -4.53
N HIS A 131 0.51 -7.63 -4.19
CA HIS A 131 0.46 -6.17 -4.23
C HIS A 131 1.31 -5.53 -3.11
N ARG A 132 1.30 -6.10 -1.90
CA ARG A 132 2.05 -5.57 -0.76
C ARG A 132 3.57 -5.77 -0.91
N SER A 133 3.98 -6.88 -1.53
CA SER A 133 5.39 -7.08 -1.91
C SER A 133 5.88 -6.01 -2.89
N LYS A 134 5.05 -5.66 -3.89
CA LYS A 134 5.35 -4.60 -4.85
C LYS A 134 5.38 -3.21 -4.21
N GLN A 135 4.48 -2.94 -3.24
CA GLN A 135 4.47 -1.68 -2.49
C GLN A 135 5.71 -1.53 -1.61
N ARG A 136 6.10 -2.56 -0.85
CA ARG A 136 7.33 -2.55 -0.06
C ARG A 136 8.58 -2.37 -0.93
N ALA A 137 8.59 -2.96 -2.12
CA ALA A 137 9.68 -2.77 -3.07
C ALA A 137 9.73 -1.35 -3.64
N ALA A 138 8.58 -0.71 -3.86
CA ALA A 138 8.50 0.70 -4.29
C ALA A 138 8.95 1.64 -3.16
N GLU A 139 8.46 1.45 -1.93
CA GLU A 139 8.87 2.23 -0.75
C GLU A 139 10.37 2.11 -0.49
N ALA A 140 10.94 0.90 -0.60
CA ALA A 140 12.38 0.69 -0.47
C ALA A 140 13.18 1.32 -1.63
N ALA A 141 12.61 1.41 -2.83
CA ALA A 141 13.24 2.09 -3.96
C ALA A 141 13.21 3.61 -3.79
N GLU A 142 12.09 4.17 -3.32
CA GLU A 142 11.95 5.59 -3.01
C GLU A 142 12.88 6.00 -1.85
N ASP A 143 12.91 5.23 -0.76
CA ASP A 143 13.80 5.47 0.38
C ASP A 143 15.28 5.44 -0.04
N LYS A 144 15.62 4.50 -0.94
CA LYS A 144 16.95 4.43 -1.53
C LYS A 144 17.28 5.66 -2.38
N MET A 145 16.35 6.16 -3.19
CA MET A 145 16.59 7.37 -4.00
C MET A 145 16.80 8.61 -3.12
N ILE A 146 16.04 8.74 -2.04
CA ILE A 146 16.21 9.83 -1.07
C ILE A 146 17.56 9.68 -0.35
N ALA A 147 17.92 8.47 0.06
CA ALA A 147 19.22 8.19 0.66
C ALA A 147 20.38 8.56 -0.29
N GLU A 148 20.31 8.18 -1.57
CA GLU A 148 21.31 8.53 -2.58
C GLU A 148 21.47 10.05 -2.73
N GLN A 149 20.37 10.81 -2.73
CA GLN A 149 20.41 12.27 -2.80
C GLN A 149 21.08 12.88 -1.56
N ILE A 150 20.72 12.43 -0.36
CA ILE A 150 21.31 12.91 0.90
C ILE A 150 22.79 12.56 0.98
N ILE A 151 23.16 11.35 0.55
CA ILE A 151 24.55 10.91 0.48
C ILE A 151 25.36 11.73 -0.53
N GLY A 152 24.76 12.13 -1.65
CA GLY A 152 25.38 13.08 -2.59
C GLY A 152 25.69 14.42 -1.92
N THR A 153 24.75 14.99 -1.18
CA THR A 153 24.97 16.22 -0.40
C THR A 153 26.08 16.02 0.65
N PHE A 154 26.08 14.88 1.35
CA PHE A 154 27.10 14.55 2.35
C PHE A 154 28.50 14.46 1.74
N ASP A 155 28.66 13.82 0.57
CA ASP A 155 29.93 13.71 -0.15
C ASP A 155 30.52 15.10 -0.46
N GLU A 156 29.70 16.03 -0.96
CA GLU A 156 30.15 17.39 -1.24
C GLU A 156 30.58 18.13 0.02
N VAL A 157 29.82 17.99 1.13
CA VAL A 157 30.20 18.57 2.43
C VAL A 157 31.54 17.99 2.93
N VAL A 158 31.75 16.68 2.80
CA VAL A 158 33.02 16.02 3.15
C VAL A 158 34.18 16.55 2.30
N LYS A 159 33.99 16.66 0.98
CA LYS A 159 35.01 17.19 0.06
C LYS A 159 35.38 18.63 0.39
N MET A 160 34.39 19.49 0.65
CA MET A 160 34.62 20.88 1.06
C MET A 160 35.39 20.93 2.37
N PHE A 161 34.96 20.17 3.38
CA PHE A 161 35.63 20.11 4.68
C PHE A 161 37.09 19.66 4.56
N LEU A 162 37.37 18.61 3.78
CA LEU A 162 38.71 18.07 3.61
C LEU A 162 39.64 18.97 2.79
N LYS A 163 39.12 19.78 1.86
CA LYS A 163 39.92 20.81 1.18
C LYS A 163 40.49 21.84 2.16
N GLU A 164 39.72 22.21 3.18
CA GLU A 164 40.15 23.17 4.20
C GLU A 164 40.85 22.49 5.39
N ASN A 165 40.72 21.17 5.52
CA ASN A 165 41.20 20.39 6.66
C ASN A 165 41.88 19.07 6.20
N GLU A 166 42.87 19.15 5.30
CA GLU A 166 43.51 17.98 4.67
C GLU A 166 44.03 16.93 5.68
N SER A 167 44.48 17.36 6.87
CA SER A 167 44.98 16.48 7.92
C SER A 167 43.91 15.67 8.67
N LYS A 168 42.61 15.95 8.46
CA LYS A 168 41.50 15.29 9.16
C LYS A 168 40.87 14.11 8.40
N ALA A 169 41.48 13.67 7.30
CA ALA A 169 40.96 12.55 6.50
C ALA A 169 40.75 11.26 7.32
N GLU A 170 41.68 10.93 8.22
CA GLU A 170 41.56 9.76 9.11
C GLU A 170 40.43 9.93 10.14
N ASP A 171 40.21 11.14 10.65
CA ASP A 171 39.12 11.43 11.60
C ASP A 171 37.75 11.33 10.92
N VAL A 172 37.62 11.85 9.70
CA VAL A 172 36.40 11.71 8.88
C VAL A 172 36.13 10.24 8.59
N LYS A 173 37.14 9.48 8.14
CA LYS A 173 37.00 8.04 7.88
C LYS A 173 36.57 7.26 9.12
N LYS A 174 37.16 7.56 10.28
CA LYS A 174 36.79 6.96 11.57
C LYS A 174 35.37 7.33 11.99
N PHE A 175 34.95 8.57 11.74
CA PHE A 175 33.60 9.03 12.00
C PHE A 175 32.58 8.27 11.14
N VAL A 176 32.78 8.23 9.82
CA VAL A 176 31.84 7.59 8.90
C VAL A 176 31.77 6.08 9.12
N SER A 177 32.85 5.46 9.59
CA SER A 177 32.86 4.03 9.94
C SER A 177 31.85 3.65 11.03
N LYS A 178 31.29 4.62 11.77
CA LYS A 178 30.17 4.40 12.72
C LYS A 178 28.83 4.14 12.02
N TYR A 179 28.65 4.64 10.80
CA TYR A 179 27.40 4.60 10.03
C TYR A 179 27.47 3.62 8.86
N ALA A 180 28.66 3.45 8.26
CA ALA A 180 28.87 2.54 7.15
C ALA A 180 30.18 1.76 7.29
N LYS A 181 30.10 0.44 7.09
CA LYS A 181 31.26 -0.45 7.25
C LYS A 181 32.41 -0.02 6.34
N GLY A 182 33.60 0.14 6.94
CA GLY A 182 34.81 0.56 6.22
C GLY A 182 34.80 2.02 5.76
N GLY A 183 33.83 2.83 6.21
CA GLY A 183 33.69 4.23 5.81
C GLY A 183 33.02 4.41 4.45
N ASN A 184 32.42 3.37 3.86
CA ASN A 184 31.74 3.47 2.56
C ASN A 184 30.29 3.96 2.71
N TYR A 185 30.10 5.26 2.91
CA TYR A 185 28.79 5.87 3.10
C TYR A 185 27.86 5.79 1.87
N PHE A 186 28.38 5.52 0.66
CA PHE A 186 27.57 5.20 -0.53
C PHE A 186 26.80 3.88 -0.42
N ALA A 187 27.12 3.04 0.58
CA ALA A 187 26.37 1.81 0.83
C ALA A 187 25.08 2.05 1.66
N ILE A 188 24.84 3.26 2.15
CA ILE A 188 23.64 3.60 2.93
C ILE A 188 22.46 3.69 1.97
N THR A 189 21.40 2.93 2.26
CA THR A 189 20.18 2.85 1.42
C THR A 189 18.92 3.30 2.16
N GLU A 190 19.04 3.69 3.43
CA GLU A 190 17.95 4.18 4.27
C GLU A 190 18.10 5.70 4.44
N SER A 191 17.07 6.47 4.06
CA SER A 191 17.16 7.94 4.06
C SER A 191 17.37 8.53 5.45
N THR A 192 16.77 7.92 6.47
CA THR A 192 16.89 8.35 7.87
C THR A 192 18.32 8.20 8.40
N LEU A 193 18.99 7.11 8.05
CA LEU A 193 20.38 6.90 8.42
C LEU A 193 21.32 7.85 7.66
N ALA A 194 21.03 8.13 6.38
CA ALA A 194 21.77 9.12 5.59
C ALA A 194 21.62 10.53 6.15
N ALA A 195 20.39 10.94 6.52
CA ALA A 195 20.11 12.24 7.12
C ALA A 195 20.84 12.39 8.46
N LYS A 196 20.75 11.37 9.31
CA LYS A 196 21.45 11.35 10.60
C LYS A 196 22.97 11.44 10.44
N LEU A 197 23.55 10.73 9.47
CA LEU A 197 24.99 10.83 9.18
C LEU A 197 25.38 12.27 8.81
N LEU A 198 24.60 12.93 7.95
CA LEU A 198 24.84 14.30 7.53
C LEU A 198 24.77 15.28 8.70
N ASP A 199 23.73 15.19 9.52
CA ASP A 199 23.52 16.05 10.68
C ASP A 199 24.62 15.86 11.74
N ASP A 200 24.88 14.61 12.13
CA ASP A 200 25.90 14.29 13.12
C ASP A 200 27.30 14.72 12.64
N PHE A 201 27.57 14.69 11.32
CA PHE A 201 28.83 15.17 10.74
C PHE A 201 28.96 16.69 10.86
N LYS A 202 27.90 17.43 10.50
CA LYS A 202 27.86 18.89 10.63
C LYS A 202 28.09 19.31 12.08
N GLU A 203 27.45 18.65 13.04
CA GLU A 203 27.63 18.93 14.47
C GLU A 203 29.04 18.59 14.96
N THR A 204 29.54 17.39 14.63
CA THR A 204 30.83 16.89 15.12
C THR A 204 32.00 17.73 14.62
N PHE A 205 31.95 18.12 13.35
CA PHE A 205 33.01 18.92 12.72
C PHE A 205 32.72 20.41 12.72
N LYS A 206 31.61 20.83 13.34
CA LYS A 206 31.16 22.23 13.48
C LYS A 206 31.12 22.96 12.14
N ILE A 207 30.59 22.29 11.13
CA ILE A 207 30.40 22.86 9.79
C ILE A 207 29.27 23.88 9.90
N CYS A 208 29.58 25.16 9.65
CA CYS A 208 28.60 26.24 9.72
C CYS A 208 27.82 26.33 8.39
N ASP A 209 26.51 26.60 8.45
CA ASP A 209 25.60 26.66 7.29
C ASP A 209 26.02 27.64 6.20
N LYS A 210 26.99 28.53 6.45
CA LYS A 210 27.53 29.46 5.44
C LYS A 210 28.12 28.80 4.19
N CYS A 211 28.46 27.51 4.24
CA CYS A 211 28.92 26.76 3.06
C CYS A 211 27.78 26.26 2.15
N LEU A 212 26.52 26.28 2.62
CA LEU A 212 25.35 25.84 1.86
C LEU A 212 24.68 26.97 1.06
N ASP A 213 24.85 28.23 1.49
CA ASP A 213 24.32 29.40 0.78
C ASP A 213 24.88 29.54 -0.66
N GLU A 214 26.12 29.08 -0.92
CA GLU A 214 26.70 29.06 -2.28
C GLU A 214 26.20 27.88 -3.15
N LEU A 215 25.68 26.81 -2.54
CA LEU A 215 25.17 25.62 -3.23
C LEU A 215 23.69 25.76 -3.61
N GLU A 216 22.88 26.43 -2.78
CA GLU A 216 21.48 26.77 -3.12
C GLU A 216 21.41 27.75 -4.31
N ALA A 217 22.34 28.71 -4.38
CA ALA A 217 22.47 29.63 -5.52
C ALA A 217 22.83 28.92 -6.85
N PHE A 218 23.40 27.72 -6.80
CA PHE A 218 23.73 26.94 -8.00
C PHE A 218 22.53 26.15 -8.55
N PHE A 219 21.56 25.81 -7.69
CA PHE A 219 20.33 25.12 -8.09
C PHE A 219 19.23 26.09 -8.53
N GLU A 220 19.24 27.36 -8.07
CA GLU A 220 18.25 28.37 -8.48
C GLU A 220 18.46 28.90 -9.92
N VAL A 221 19.66 28.81 -10.49
CA VAL A 221 19.93 29.36 -11.86
C VAL A 221 19.46 28.43 -12.98
N GLY A 222 18.95 27.23 -12.67
CA GLY A 222 18.36 26.31 -13.66
C GLY A 222 16.84 26.40 -13.81
N GLY A 223 16.18 27.30 -13.08
CA GLY A 223 14.76 27.20 -12.75
C GLY A 223 13.81 28.19 -13.42
N ASP A 224 14.16 28.85 -14.52
CA ASP A 224 13.19 29.63 -15.31
C ASP A 224 12.76 28.84 -16.56
N VAL A 225 11.99 27.77 -16.34
CA VAL A 225 11.01 27.32 -17.35
C VAL A 225 9.70 27.97 -16.96
N GLU A 226 9.46 29.15 -17.53
CA GLU A 226 8.14 29.78 -17.54
C GLU A 226 7.11 28.73 -17.96
N PRO A 227 6.00 28.53 -17.22
CA PRO A 227 4.98 27.58 -17.63
C PRO A 227 4.41 28.06 -18.97
N HIS A 228 4.76 27.34 -20.03
CA HIS A 228 4.20 27.58 -21.35
C HIS A 228 2.68 27.52 -21.22
N PRO A 229 1.94 28.54 -21.70
CA PRO A 229 0.48 28.48 -21.70
C PRO A 229 0.04 27.23 -22.47
N PRO A 230 -1.02 26.54 -22.02
CA PRO A 230 -1.50 25.35 -22.72
C PRO A 230 -1.84 25.74 -24.15
N GLU A 231 -1.17 25.12 -25.11
CA GLU A 231 -1.53 25.26 -26.52
C GLU A 231 -2.98 24.75 -26.69
N PRO A 232 -3.79 25.42 -27.53
CA PRO A 232 -5.11 24.92 -27.87
C PRO A 232 -4.95 23.52 -28.46
N VAL A 233 -5.65 22.55 -27.88
CA VAL A 233 -5.72 21.20 -28.45
C VAL A 233 -6.38 21.30 -29.82
N GLU A 234 -5.58 21.26 -30.88
CA GLU A 234 -6.09 21.04 -32.22
C GLU A 234 -6.74 19.64 -32.26
N PRO A 235 -7.95 19.48 -32.83
CA PRO A 235 -8.57 18.17 -32.94
C PRO A 235 -7.75 17.30 -33.90
N ASP A 236 -7.30 16.14 -33.39
CA ASP A 236 -6.53 15.15 -34.15
C ASP A 236 -7.34 14.65 -35.36
N PRO A 237 -6.82 14.76 -36.60
CA PRO A 237 -7.56 14.51 -37.84
C PRO A 237 -7.81 13.03 -38.20
N ASP A 238 -7.49 12.07 -37.35
CA ASP A 238 -7.72 10.63 -37.61
C ASP A 238 -8.59 9.94 -36.54
N VAL A 239 -9.72 10.57 -36.21
CA VAL A 239 -10.92 9.80 -35.85
C VAL A 239 -11.41 9.14 -37.15
N PRO A 240 -11.50 7.80 -37.25
CA PRO A 240 -12.37 7.20 -38.24
C PRO A 240 -13.77 7.71 -37.92
N THR A 241 -14.20 8.71 -38.69
CA THR A 241 -15.62 8.89 -38.94
C THR A 241 -16.07 7.57 -39.52
N ASP A 242 -16.93 6.85 -38.81
CA ASP A 242 -17.82 5.90 -39.46
C ASP A 242 -19.03 6.73 -39.87
N PRO A 243 -19.13 7.15 -41.15
CA PRO A 243 -20.29 7.87 -41.62
C PRO A 243 -21.29 6.87 -42.18
N GLU A 244 -22.56 7.21 -41.99
CA GLU A 244 -23.74 6.59 -42.60
C GLU A 244 -24.26 5.32 -41.92
N ASN A 245 -25.53 5.20 -41.56
CA ASN A 245 -26.67 6.12 -41.48
C ASN A 245 -27.83 5.31 -40.84
N PRO A 246 -29.09 5.79 -40.78
CA PRO A 246 -29.95 5.62 -39.61
C PRO A 246 -31.13 4.68 -39.93
N ASP A 247 -31.91 4.36 -38.91
CA ASP A 247 -33.36 4.19 -38.99
C ASP A 247 -33.79 4.09 -37.52
N GLU A 248 -34.34 5.14 -36.92
CA GLU A 248 -35.77 5.50 -36.97
C GLU A 248 -36.73 4.33 -36.64
N GLY A 249 -37.65 4.60 -35.71
CA GLY A 249 -38.84 3.79 -35.43
C GLY A 249 -38.64 2.82 -34.27
N GLY A 250 -39.19 3.00 -33.08
CA GLY A 250 -40.57 3.45 -32.81
C GLY A 250 -41.54 2.31 -33.14
N GLY A 251 -42.11 1.66 -32.11
CA GLY A 251 -43.26 0.76 -32.32
C GLY A 251 -43.30 -0.43 -31.36
N GLU A 252 -44.05 -0.23 -30.28
CA GLU A 252 -45.09 -1.14 -29.74
C GLU A 252 -44.93 -2.68 -29.86
N ASN A 253 -44.98 -3.32 -28.69
CA ASN A 253 -45.49 -4.67 -28.43
C ASN A 253 -46.70 -5.06 -29.33
N PRO A 254 -46.96 -6.35 -29.63
CA PRO A 254 -47.27 -7.32 -28.56
C PRO A 254 -46.88 -8.80 -28.78
N ASP A 255 -46.87 -9.52 -27.66
CA ASP A 255 -47.13 -10.97 -27.55
C ASP A 255 -48.41 -11.35 -28.31
N PRO A 256 -48.50 -12.54 -28.92
CA PRO A 256 -49.29 -13.57 -28.23
C PRO A 256 -48.80 -15.02 -28.43
N GLY A 257 -48.64 -15.71 -27.30
CA GLY A 257 -49.02 -17.12 -27.12
C GLY A 257 -48.10 -18.14 -27.81
N ASP A 258 -48.11 -19.41 -27.45
CA ASP A 258 -48.90 -20.22 -26.53
C ASP A 258 -48.13 -21.56 -26.47
N GLY A 259 -48.21 -22.28 -25.35
CA GLY A 259 -47.64 -23.63 -25.29
C GLY A 259 -47.05 -23.99 -23.94
N GLY A 260 -47.93 -24.16 -22.95
CA GLY A 260 -47.60 -24.72 -21.65
C GLY A 260 -47.05 -26.15 -21.69
N GLY A 261 -46.44 -26.51 -20.56
CA GLY A 261 -45.94 -27.84 -20.26
C GLY A 261 -45.44 -27.89 -18.83
N GLU A 262 -46.39 -27.98 -17.89
CA GLU A 262 -46.15 -28.27 -16.48
C GLU A 262 -45.39 -29.61 -16.31
N ASN A 263 -44.36 -29.58 -15.45
CA ASN A 263 -43.94 -30.50 -14.36
C ASN A 263 -44.64 -31.89 -14.20
N PRO A 264 -44.22 -32.77 -13.26
CA PRO A 264 -42.93 -33.02 -12.56
C PRO A 264 -42.59 -34.55 -12.46
N ASP A 265 -41.42 -34.93 -11.92
CA ASP A 265 -41.21 -36.16 -11.11
C ASP A 265 -39.76 -36.12 -10.55
N ALA A 266 -39.50 -35.89 -9.27
CA ALA A 266 -39.64 -36.77 -8.09
C ALA A 266 -38.78 -38.05 -8.17
N GLY A 267 -37.94 -38.24 -7.15
CA GLY A 267 -37.09 -39.41 -6.98
C GLY A 267 -36.26 -39.34 -5.70
N GLU A 268 -36.93 -39.63 -4.58
CA GLU A 268 -36.35 -39.83 -3.24
C GLU A 268 -35.29 -40.95 -3.19
N GLY A 269 -34.40 -40.94 -2.19
CA GLY A 269 -33.62 -42.16 -1.90
C GLY A 269 -32.46 -42.12 -0.90
N GLY A 270 -32.70 -41.68 0.35
CA GLY A 270 -32.16 -42.31 1.58
C GLY A 270 -30.65 -42.24 1.95
N PRO A 271 -30.29 -42.54 3.22
CA PRO A 271 -29.04 -42.11 3.86
C PRO A 271 -27.99 -43.20 4.10
N GLN A 272 -26.72 -42.75 4.26
CA GLN A 272 -25.58 -43.22 5.10
C GLN A 272 -25.26 -44.72 5.27
N PRO A 273 -23.96 -45.04 5.44
CA PRO A 273 -23.28 -44.94 6.74
C PRO A 273 -22.20 -43.86 6.81
#